data_AF-A0A2N1V1Y4-F1
#
_entry.id   AF-A0A2N1V1Y4-F1
#
_cell.length_a   1.000
_cell.length_b   1.000
_cell.length_c   1.000
_cell.angle_alpha   90.00
_cell.angle_beta   90.00
_cell.angle_gamma   90.00
#
_symmetry.space_group_name_H-M   'P 1'
#
loop_
_entity.id
_entity.type
_entity.pdbx_description
1 polymer ?
#
loop_
_entity_poly.entity_id
_entity_poly.type
_entity_poly.pdbx_seq_one_letter_code
_entity_poly.pdbx_strand_id
1 'polypeptide(L)'
;MKLLRDPQSLAGGLGRALSFGLLGLMLLHWLLVTAGLRHVVELSIGSRLEHEAESLLTALEFSPEGLPLLDLSRLNPTYARPFSGHYYLLQSGGLELSSRSLWQHSLPLTPAPGDAHNPPTSSQLNHAPGPRGQSLLVLQQRVSKGSALIELAVAEDLTPLEPALLRFNF
;
A
#
# COMPACT_ATOMS: atom_id res chain seq x y z
N MET A 1 33.26 -62.79 24.57
CA MET A 1 32.76 -62.86 23.18
C MET A 1 31.56 -61.92 23.05
N LYS A 2 31.70 -60.90 22.18
CA LYS A 2 30.70 -59.94 21.68
C LYS A 2 29.93 -59.05 22.67
N LEU A 3 30.28 -57.76 22.59
CA LEU A 3 29.61 -56.59 23.13
C LEU A 3 28.09 -56.61 22.86
N LEU A 4 27.27 -56.56 23.92
CA LEU A 4 25.94 -55.98 23.83
C LEU A 4 26.13 -54.46 23.73
N ARG A 5 26.04 -53.92 22.51
CA ARG A 5 26.04 -52.47 22.27
C ARG A 5 24.62 -51.98 22.56
N ASP A 6 24.46 -51.22 23.64
CA ASP A 6 23.16 -50.72 24.11
C ASP A 6 22.40 -49.98 23.00
N PRO A 7 21.18 -50.43 22.62
CA PRO A 7 20.39 -49.81 21.56
C PRO A 7 19.83 -48.42 21.94
N GLN A 8 19.94 -48.02 23.21
CA GLN A 8 19.36 -46.78 23.73
C GLN A 8 20.18 -45.52 23.43
N SER A 9 21.48 -45.65 23.14
CA SER A 9 22.34 -44.49 22.83
C SER A 9 22.12 -43.90 21.43
N LEU A 10 21.67 -44.72 20.48
CA LEU A 10 21.39 -44.28 19.10
C LEU A 10 20.05 -43.55 18.99
N ALA A 11 19.03 -44.00 19.75
CA ALA A 11 17.70 -43.39 19.77
C ALA A 11 17.72 -41.96 20.35
N GLY A 12 18.51 -41.72 21.40
CA GLY A 12 18.64 -40.38 22.01
C GLY A 12 19.36 -39.36 21.11
N GLY A 13 20.33 -39.81 20.31
CA GLY A 13 21.03 -38.96 19.33
C GLY A 13 20.13 -38.54 18.18
N LEU A 14 19.35 -39.47 17.62
CA LEU A 14 18.38 -39.19 16.57
C LEU A 14 17.28 -38.23 17.05
N GLY A 15 16.74 -38.45 18.26
CA GLY A 15 15.72 -37.56 18.85
C GLY A 15 16.22 -36.12 19.04
N ARG A 16 17.48 -35.94 19.44
CA ARG A 16 18.10 -34.60 19.57
C ARG A 16 18.30 -33.95 18.21
N ALA A 17 18.81 -34.68 17.21
CA ALA A 17 18.98 -34.15 15.86
C ALA A 17 17.63 -33.75 15.22
N LEU A 18 16.59 -34.57 15.39
CA LEU A 18 15.23 -34.24 14.97
C LEU A 18 14.69 -33.01 15.69
N SER A 19 14.88 -32.91 17.01
CA SER A 19 14.44 -31.76 17.80
C SER A 19 15.13 -30.47 17.36
N PHE A 20 16.45 -30.50 17.15
CA PHE A 20 17.19 -29.34 16.62
C PHE A 20 16.77 -28.98 15.19
N GLY A 21 16.50 -29.98 14.35
CA GLY A 21 15.98 -29.76 13.00
C GLY A 21 14.60 -29.10 13.01
N LEU A 22 13.69 -29.56 13.89
CA LEU A 22 12.37 -28.96 14.06
C LEU A 22 12.46 -27.53 14.59
N LEU A 23 13.34 -27.29 15.57
CA LEU A 23 13.57 -25.96 16.12
C LEU A 23 14.10 -25.00 15.05
N GLY A 24 15.05 -25.46 14.24
CA GLY A 24 15.58 -24.69 13.11
C GLY A 24 14.51 -24.40 12.06
N LEU A 25 13.67 -25.39 11.72
CA LEU A 25 12.56 -25.21 10.77
C LEU A 25 11.52 -24.22 11.31
N MET A 26 11.16 -24.30 12.59
CA MET A 26 10.25 -23.35 13.24
C MET A 26 10.83 -21.93 13.21
N LEU A 27 12.13 -21.77 13.47
CA LEU A 27 12.79 -20.47 13.45
C LEU A 27 12.85 -19.89 12.03
N LEU A 28 13.15 -20.74 11.04
CA LEU A 28 13.13 -20.37 9.62
C LEU A 28 11.72 -19.99 9.16
N HIS A 29 10.72 -20.77 9.55
CA HIS A 29 9.31 -20.49 9.24
C HIS A 29 8.89 -19.16 9.87
N TRP A 30 9.24 -18.94 11.13
CA TRP A 30 8.98 -17.70 11.83
C TRP A 30 9.61 -16.49 11.13
N LEU A 31 10.88 -16.59 10.71
CA LEU A 31 11.57 -15.57 9.92
C LEU A 31 10.89 -15.28 8.57
N LEU A 32 10.42 -16.31 7.88
CA LEU A 32 9.70 -16.14 6.60
C LEU A 32 8.38 -15.38 6.79
N VAL A 33 7.63 -15.72 7.84
CA VAL A 33 6.34 -15.08 8.14
C VAL A 33 6.54 -13.62 8.53
N THR A 34 7.54 -13.30 9.35
CA THR A 34 7.81 -11.91 9.76
C THR A 34 8.28 -11.06 8.59
N ALA A 35 9.14 -11.59 7.71
CA ALA A 35 9.59 -10.87 6.52
C ALA A 35 8.46 -10.59 5.52
N GLY A 36 7.50 -11.51 5.37
CA GLY A 36 6.40 -11.39 4.41
C GLY A 36 5.31 -10.40 4.80
N LEU A 37 5.19 -10.05 6.08
CA LEU A 37 4.06 -9.27 6.59
C LEU A 37 3.96 -7.87 5.97
N ARG A 38 5.11 -7.17 5.81
CA ARG A 38 5.15 -5.85 5.18
C ARG A 38 4.60 -5.89 3.76
N HIS A 39 5.01 -6.89 2.99
CA HIS A 39 4.58 -7.04 1.60
C HIS A 39 3.08 -7.31 1.50
N VAL A 40 2.53 -8.15 2.38
CA VAL A 40 1.08 -8.43 2.43
C VAL A 40 0.29 -7.18 2.81
N VAL A 41 0.80 -6.37 3.74
CA VAL A 41 0.17 -5.10 4.14
C VAL A 41 0.16 -4.11 2.98
N GLU A 42 1.29 -3.91 2.30
CA GLU A 42 1.38 -3.02 1.14
C GLU A 42 0.44 -3.44 0.01
N LEU A 43 0.36 -4.74 -0.31
CA LEU A 43 -0.59 -5.28 -1.29
C LEU A 43 -2.05 -5.01 -0.89
N SER A 44 -2.38 -5.19 0.40
CA SER A 44 -3.73 -4.97 0.92
C SER A 44 -4.13 -3.50 0.87
N ILE A 45 -3.19 -2.59 1.16
CA ILE A 45 -3.40 -1.15 1.07
C ILE A 45 -3.52 -0.73 -0.39
N GLY A 46 -2.66 -1.24 -1.27
CA GLY A 46 -2.73 -0.99 -2.70
C GLY A 46 -4.09 -1.32 -3.29
N SER A 47 -4.61 -2.51 -3.02
CA SER A 47 -5.95 -2.92 -3.49
C SER A 47 -7.07 -2.03 -2.93
N ARG A 48 -6.96 -1.60 -1.67
CA ARG A 48 -7.92 -0.63 -1.10
C ARG A 48 -7.83 0.72 -1.80
N LEU A 49 -6.62 1.23 -2.03
CA LEU A 49 -6.40 2.50 -2.74
C LEU A 49 -6.95 2.43 -4.18
N GLU A 50 -6.81 1.29 -4.86
CA GLU A 50 -7.41 1.08 -6.18
C GLU A 50 -8.93 1.20 -6.13
N HIS A 51 -9.56 0.57 -5.14
CA HIS A 51 -11.01 0.65 -4.96
C HIS A 51 -11.49 2.05 -4.56
N GLU A 52 -10.72 2.77 -3.75
CA GLU A 52 -10.96 4.18 -3.44
C GLU A 52 -10.82 5.05 -4.70
N ALA A 53 -9.82 4.79 -5.53
CA ALA A 53 -9.64 5.48 -6.80
C ALA A 53 -10.81 5.24 -7.77
N GLU A 54 -11.29 4.00 -7.90
CA GLU A 54 -12.48 3.66 -8.68
C GLU A 54 -13.73 4.37 -8.15
N SER A 55 -13.89 4.42 -6.83
CA SER A 55 -15.00 5.13 -6.17
C SER A 55 -14.95 6.62 -6.46
N LEU A 56 -13.77 7.24 -6.40
CA LEU A 56 -13.53 8.65 -6.75
C LEU A 56 -13.83 8.93 -8.22
N LEU A 57 -13.37 8.07 -9.14
CA LEU A 57 -13.63 8.19 -10.58
C LEU A 57 -15.11 8.03 -10.94
N THR A 58 -15.85 7.24 -10.15
CA THR A 58 -17.30 7.05 -10.30
C THR A 58 -18.07 8.25 -9.75
N ALA A 59 -17.63 8.83 -8.64
CA ALA A 59 -18.18 10.06 -8.07
C ALA A 59 -17.79 11.33 -8.85
N LEU A 60 -16.81 11.23 -9.75
CA LEU A 60 -16.38 12.32 -10.61
C LEU A 60 -17.38 12.52 -11.77
N GLU A 61 -18.04 13.66 -11.75
CA GLU A 61 -18.92 14.14 -12.81
C GLU A 61 -18.24 15.30 -13.55
N PHE A 62 -18.65 15.55 -14.78
CA PHE A 62 -18.20 16.73 -15.53
C PHE A 62 -19.36 17.70 -15.67
N SER A 63 -19.10 18.98 -15.38
CA SER A 63 -20.02 20.07 -15.70
C SER A 63 -20.33 20.07 -17.20
N PRO A 64 -21.48 20.61 -17.64
CA PRO A 64 -21.68 20.97 -19.05
C PRO A 64 -20.57 21.86 -19.62
N GLU A 65 -19.81 22.57 -18.78
CA GLU A 65 -18.63 23.37 -19.16
C GLU A 65 -17.32 22.56 -19.24
N GLY A 66 -17.36 21.24 -19.00
CA GLY A 66 -16.19 20.35 -19.01
C GLY A 66 -15.34 20.39 -17.74
N LEU A 67 -15.77 21.13 -16.72
CA LEU A 67 -15.09 21.20 -15.42
C LEU A 67 -15.30 19.90 -14.62
N PRO A 68 -14.26 19.32 -14.01
CA PRO A 68 -14.42 18.20 -13.08
C PRO A 68 -15.17 18.67 -11.82
N LEU A 69 -16.27 17.99 -11.48
CA LEU A 69 -16.98 18.14 -10.21
C LEU A 69 -16.95 16.82 -9.46
N LEU A 70 -16.55 16.89 -8.20
CA LEU A 70 -16.50 15.74 -7.31
C LEU A 70 -17.58 15.90 -6.25
N ASP A 71 -18.53 14.96 -6.22
CA ASP A 71 -19.57 14.97 -5.20
C ASP A 71 -19.04 14.43 -3.87
N LEU A 72 -18.60 15.34 -3.01
CA LEU A 72 -18.08 15.04 -1.67
C LEU A 72 -19.08 14.27 -0.80
N SER A 73 -20.39 14.33 -1.09
CA SER A 73 -21.43 13.63 -0.34
C SER A 73 -21.40 12.11 -0.59
N ARG A 74 -20.85 11.69 -1.73
CA ARG A 74 -20.65 10.28 -2.11
C ARG A 74 -19.30 9.72 -1.65
N LEU A 75 -18.43 10.58 -1.10
CA LEU A 75 -17.10 10.18 -0.64
C LEU A 75 -17.07 9.91 0.86
N ASN A 76 -16.01 9.21 1.28
CA ASN A 76 -15.76 8.98 2.69
C ASN A 76 -15.58 10.34 3.43
N PRO A 77 -16.36 10.64 4.49
CA PRO A 77 -16.26 11.90 5.22
C PRO A 77 -14.88 12.13 5.87
N THR A 78 -14.05 11.08 5.93
CA THR A 78 -12.66 11.14 6.40
C THR A 78 -11.80 12.09 5.56
N TYR A 79 -12.09 12.29 4.27
CA TYR A 79 -11.38 13.27 3.44
C TYR A 79 -11.64 14.73 3.83
N ALA A 80 -12.79 15.02 4.47
CA ALA A 80 -13.11 16.36 4.95
C ALA A 80 -12.37 16.72 6.26
N ARG A 81 -11.79 15.73 6.95
CA ARG A 81 -11.04 15.95 8.20
C ARG A 81 -9.59 16.31 7.88
N PRO A 82 -9.07 17.42 8.42
CA PRO A 82 -7.65 17.77 8.28
C PRO A 82 -6.77 16.66 8.88
N PHE A 83 -5.71 16.27 8.17
CA PHE A 83 -4.75 15.25 8.61
C PHE A 83 -5.36 13.90 9.00
N SER A 84 -6.37 13.45 8.26
CA SER A 84 -7.06 12.18 8.52
C SER A 84 -6.25 10.93 8.16
N GLY A 85 -5.06 11.10 7.55
CA GLY A 85 -4.27 9.99 7.03
C GLY A 85 -4.71 9.52 5.64
N HIS A 86 -5.80 10.05 5.08
CA HIS A 86 -6.29 9.70 3.74
C HIS A 86 -6.29 10.94 2.86
N TYR A 87 -5.73 10.85 1.67
CA TYR A 87 -5.47 11.98 0.79
C TYR A 87 -5.87 11.64 -0.64
N TYR A 88 -6.42 12.60 -1.37
CA TYR A 88 -6.62 12.47 -2.81
C TYR A 88 -6.23 13.78 -3.51
N LEU A 89 -5.76 13.66 -4.74
CA LEU A 89 -5.42 14.74 -5.64
C LEU A 89 -5.88 14.35 -7.04
N LEU A 90 -6.73 15.15 -7.65
CA LEU A 90 -7.26 14.92 -8.98
C LEU A 90 -6.90 16.11 -9.88
N GLN A 91 -6.28 15.84 -11.02
CA GLN A 91 -5.98 16.82 -12.04
C GLN A 91 -6.70 16.48 -13.35
N SER A 92 -7.39 17.45 -13.92
CA SER A 92 -8.00 17.32 -15.25
C SER A 92 -8.12 18.68 -15.93
N GLY A 93 -7.68 18.79 -17.18
CA GLY A 93 -7.85 20.00 -17.99
C GLY A 93 -7.22 21.27 -17.41
N GLY A 94 -6.20 21.15 -16.55
CA GLY A 94 -5.56 22.28 -15.86
C GLY A 94 -6.23 22.70 -14.55
N LEU A 95 -7.31 22.04 -14.14
CA LEU A 95 -7.86 22.16 -12.79
C LEU A 95 -7.32 21.07 -11.87
N GLU A 96 -7.03 21.48 -10.64
CA GLU A 96 -6.59 20.60 -9.56
C GLU A 96 -7.63 20.60 -8.44
N LEU A 97 -8.11 19.41 -8.10
CA LEU A 97 -9.02 19.14 -6.99
C LEU A 97 -8.29 18.28 -5.96
N SER A 98 -7.92 18.89 -4.84
CA SER A 98 -7.28 18.20 -3.73
C SER A 98 -8.23 17.99 -2.56
N SER A 99 -7.99 16.94 -1.78
CA SER A 99 -8.68 16.71 -0.52
C SER A 99 -8.37 17.82 0.49
N ARG A 100 -9.34 18.18 1.33
CA ARG A 100 -9.11 19.12 2.44
C ARG A 100 -8.16 18.55 3.50
N SER A 101 -8.01 17.22 3.56
CA SER A 101 -7.04 16.54 4.43
C SER A 101 -5.59 16.84 4.06
N LEU A 102 -5.32 17.12 2.78
CA LEU A 102 -4.00 17.34 2.18
C LEU A 102 -3.38 18.69 2.59
N TRP A 103 -4.21 19.65 3.01
CA TRP A 103 -3.81 21.01 3.39
C TRP A 103 -2.94 21.67 2.28
N GLN A 104 -2.08 22.64 2.61
CA GLN A 104 -1.14 23.28 1.65
C GLN A 104 -0.01 22.34 1.17
N HIS A 105 -0.05 21.06 1.50
CA HIS A 105 0.91 20.10 0.98
C HIS A 105 0.48 19.68 -0.42
N SER A 106 1.41 19.46 -1.33
CA SER A 106 1.12 18.85 -2.62
C SER A 106 1.63 17.42 -2.59
N LEU A 107 0.80 16.48 -3.04
CA LEU A 107 1.30 15.14 -3.33
C LEU A 107 2.19 15.25 -4.57
N PRO A 108 3.45 14.77 -4.52
CA PRO A 108 4.27 14.75 -5.71
C PRO A 108 3.62 13.78 -6.70
N LEU A 109 2.91 14.34 -7.69
CA LEU A 109 2.57 13.62 -8.90
C LEU A 109 3.88 13.38 -9.61
N THR A 110 4.42 12.18 -9.47
CA THR A 110 5.58 11.78 -10.24
C THR A 110 5.07 11.70 -11.67
N PRO A 111 5.52 12.56 -12.59
CA PRO A 111 5.17 12.38 -13.98
C PRO A 111 5.63 10.98 -14.34
N ALA A 112 4.66 10.11 -14.65
CA ALA A 112 4.96 8.75 -15.07
C ALA A 112 6.06 8.85 -16.14
N PRO A 113 7.16 8.07 -16.02
CA PRO A 113 8.35 8.26 -16.83
C PRO A 113 7.95 8.46 -18.29
N GLY A 114 8.48 9.53 -18.88
CA GLY A 114 8.08 10.13 -20.15
C GLY A 114 8.37 9.27 -21.36
N ASP A 115 7.92 8.02 -21.33
CA ASP A 115 8.00 7.09 -22.41
C ASP A 115 6.71 7.23 -23.22
N ALA A 116 6.87 7.45 -24.52
CA ALA A 116 5.83 7.44 -25.55
C ALA A 116 5.05 6.10 -25.66
N HIS A 117 5.13 5.28 -24.62
CA HIS A 117 4.51 3.97 -24.45
C HIS A 117 3.57 3.92 -23.24
N ASN A 118 3.35 5.04 -22.54
CA ASN A 118 2.40 5.04 -21.43
C ASN A 118 0.97 4.95 -21.98
N PRO A 119 0.23 3.86 -21.71
CA PRO A 119 -1.15 3.76 -22.15
C PRO A 119 -1.98 4.93 -21.58
N PRO A 120 -3.08 5.32 -22.25
CA PRO A 120 -3.99 6.35 -21.77
C PRO A 120 -4.60 6.02 -20.38
N THR A 121 -4.43 4.77 -19.95
CA THR A 121 -4.81 4.27 -18.62
C THR A 121 -3.62 3.57 -17.98
N SER A 122 -3.11 4.06 -16.85
CA SER A 122 -2.02 3.41 -16.10
C SER A 122 -2.21 3.59 -14.60
N SER A 123 -1.73 2.63 -13.79
CA SER A 123 -1.72 2.68 -12.33
C SER A 123 -0.32 2.38 -11.79
N GLN A 124 0.13 3.12 -10.79
CA GLN A 124 1.44 2.95 -10.15
C GLN A 124 1.36 3.24 -8.65
N LEU A 125 1.97 2.37 -7.83
CA LEU A 125 2.18 2.64 -6.41
C LEU A 125 3.56 3.24 -6.17
N ASN A 126 3.60 4.32 -5.39
CA ASN A 126 4.80 5.06 -5.02
C ASN A 126 4.77 5.40 -3.52
N HIS A 127 5.94 5.63 -2.92
CA HIS A 127 6.04 6.16 -1.55
C HIS A 127 6.32 7.67 -1.58
N ALA A 128 5.67 8.44 -0.72
CA ALA A 128 5.90 9.87 -0.60
C ALA A 128 5.87 10.33 0.86
N PRO A 129 6.60 11.42 1.20
CA PRO A 129 6.44 12.05 2.51
C PRO A 129 5.09 12.75 2.60
N GLY A 130 4.39 12.58 3.72
CA GLY A 130 3.16 13.29 4.03
C GLY A 130 3.40 14.61 4.77
N PRO A 131 2.34 15.40 4.97
CA PRO A 131 2.43 16.75 5.54
C PRO A 131 3.05 16.84 6.94
N ARG A 132 3.06 15.74 7.70
CA ARG A 132 3.70 15.66 9.03
C ARG A 132 5.01 14.86 9.04
N GLY A 133 5.61 14.59 7.88
CA GLY A 133 6.78 13.71 7.75
C GLY A 133 6.44 12.23 7.89
N GLN A 134 5.16 11.87 7.83
CA GLN A 134 4.67 10.49 7.85
C GLN A 134 4.90 9.79 6.51
N SER A 135 5.02 8.47 6.51
CA SER A 135 5.24 7.69 5.27
C SER A 135 3.91 7.43 4.58
N LEU A 136 3.71 7.96 3.38
CA LEU A 136 2.50 7.73 2.60
C LEU A 136 2.73 6.69 1.52
N LEU A 137 1.78 5.76 1.37
CA LEU A 137 1.64 4.98 0.14
C LEU A 137 0.70 5.73 -0.80
N VAL A 138 1.16 6.02 -2.01
CA VAL A 138 0.45 6.79 -3.02
C VAL A 138 0.17 5.90 -4.22
N LEU A 139 -1.11 5.69 -4.53
CA LEU A 139 -1.54 5.13 -5.80
C LEU A 139 -1.80 6.28 -6.78
N GLN A 140 -1.06 6.32 -7.88
CA GLN A 140 -1.26 7.23 -9.00
C GLN A 140 -1.92 6.46 -10.13
N GLN A 141 -3.05 6.99 -10.62
CA GLN A 141 -3.81 6.41 -11.71
C GLN A 141 -4.14 7.47 -12.75
N ARG A 142 -3.79 7.20 -14.01
CA ARG A 142 -4.21 7.98 -15.16
C ARG A 142 -5.35 7.25 -15.84
N VAL A 143 -6.42 7.96 -16.20
CA VAL A 143 -7.57 7.39 -16.91
C VAL A 143 -8.08 8.40 -17.94
N SER A 144 -8.36 7.93 -19.15
CA SER A 144 -9.12 8.71 -20.13
C SER A 144 -10.62 8.47 -19.95
N LYS A 145 -11.38 9.50 -19.58
CA LYS A 145 -12.85 9.46 -19.47
C LYS A 145 -13.44 10.33 -20.56
N GLY A 146 -13.87 9.71 -21.66
CA GLY A 146 -14.31 10.42 -22.86
C GLY A 146 -13.14 11.09 -23.58
N SER A 147 -13.17 12.42 -23.70
CA SER A 147 -12.08 13.24 -24.27
C SER A 147 -11.17 13.88 -23.22
N ALA A 148 -11.45 13.68 -21.92
CA ALA A 148 -10.70 14.26 -20.83
C ALA A 148 -9.70 13.24 -20.25
N LEU A 149 -8.43 13.64 -20.14
CA LEU A 149 -7.43 12.92 -19.37
C LEU A 149 -7.59 13.30 -17.89
N ILE A 150 -7.70 12.30 -17.03
CA ILE A 150 -7.78 12.46 -15.58
C ILE A 150 -6.53 11.82 -14.98
N GLU A 151 -5.81 12.58 -14.17
CA GLU A 151 -4.76 12.06 -13.30
C GLU A 151 -5.26 12.11 -11.87
N LEU A 152 -5.37 10.95 -11.24
CA LEU A 152 -5.82 10.79 -9.86
C LEU A 152 -4.68 10.20 -9.04
N ALA A 153 -4.36 10.82 -7.92
CA ALA A 153 -3.51 10.25 -6.90
C ALA A 153 -4.30 10.10 -5.61
N VAL A 154 -4.30 8.89 -5.04
CA VAL A 154 -4.86 8.60 -3.72
C VAL A 154 -3.72 8.15 -2.83
N ALA A 155 -3.66 8.65 -1.60
CA ALA A 155 -2.63 8.25 -0.67
C ALA A 155 -3.15 8.00 0.73
N GLU A 156 -2.47 7.10 1.43
CA GLU A 156 -2.77 6.75 2.80
C GLU A 156 -1.52 6.70 3.68
N ASP A 157 -1.69 7.09 4.93
CA ASP A 157 -0.65 7.11 5.94
C ASP A 157 -0.34 5.70 6.47
N LEU A 158 0.90 5.27 6.27
CA LEU A 158 1.46 4.01 6.77
C LEU A 158 2.00 4.12 8.20
N THR A 159 2.20 5.33 8.73
CA THR A 159 2.76 5.55 10.06
C THR A 159 1.97 4.88 11.20
N PRO A 160 0.62 4.79 11.20
CA PRO A 160 -0.12 4.02 12.20
C PRO A 160 0.19 2.51 12.18
N LEU A 161 0.66 2.00 11.05
CA LEU A 161 1.00 0.59 10.86
C LEU A 161 2.47 0.32 11.23
N GLU A 162 3.33 1.33 11.27
CA GLU A 162 4.73 1.16 11.67
C GLU A 162 4.91 0.58 13.09
N PRO A 163 4.17 0.98 14.14
CA PRO A 163 4.24 0.33 15.45
C PRO A 163 3.86 -1.15 15.40
N ALA A 164 2.91 -1.53 14.54
CA ALA A 164 2.55 -2.92 14.32
C ALA A 164 3.68 -3.68 13.62
N LEU A 165 4.30 -3.08 12.60
CA LEU A 165 5.44 -3.66 11.87
C LEU A 165 6.71 -3.75 12.73
N LEU A 166 6.98 -2.76 13.58
CA LEU A 166 8.13 -2.71 14.49
C LEU A 166 8.01 -3.71 15.63
N ARG A 167 6.80 -4.04 16.10
CA ARG A 167 6.56 -5.10 17.09
C ARG A 167 6.91 -6.50 16.60
N PHE A 168 7.11 -6.69 15.30
CA PHE A 168 7.53 -7.98 14.73
C PHE A 168 9.00 -7.99 14.29
N ASN A 169 9.74 -6.91 14.54
CA ASN A 169 11.18 -6.80 14.25
C ASN A 169 12.02 -6.97 15.53
N PHE A 170 11.80 -8.08 16.25
CA PHE A 170 12.62 -8.53 17.37
C PHE A 170 13.63 -9.58 16.92
#